data_AF-A0AAQ4E4M5-F1
#
_entry.id   AF-A0AAQ4E4M5-F1
#
_cell.length_a   1.000
_cell.length_b   1.000
_cell.length_c   1.000
_cell.angle_alpha   90.00
_cell.angle_beta   90.00
_cell.angle_gamma   90.00
#
_symmetry.space_group_name_H-M   'P 1'
#
loop_
_entity.id
_entity.type
_entity.pdbx_description
1 polymer ?
#
loop_
_entity_poly.entity_id
_entity_poly.type
_entity_poly.pdbx_seq_one_letter_code
_entity_poly.pdbx_strand_id
1 'polypeptide(L)'
;GQAAKEIRVFFNTTVGNKGPCIRVERGVIHEKYLSPYKGYDIALLKLEQALPKFNRFVRPICLPRKYERTDEGPMLLAGYGTTNFKNKVPRHIMYYFTNALTEEKCDKALVKHWPSLRLSSSKVLCSWNPHQLAWMVQVVTISLRGKVSYCGGSILNRNVILTAAHCVMNRSMFDNWKILVHYNTTNLFRGPMIEVKRGIVHKRFERAVKGYDIALLEVRHITSTVTGVSSKK
;
A
#
# COMPACT_ATOMS: atom_id res chain seq x y z
N GLY A 1 5.11 -10.55 -31.81
CA GLY A 1 4.13 -11.61 -32.15
C GLY A 1 2.74 -11.03 -32.20
N GLN A 2 1.79 -11.75 -32.82
CA GLN A 2 0.38 -11.33 -33.03
C GLN A 2 -0.31 -10.78 -31.76
N ALA A 3 0.00 -11.33 -30.58
CA ALA A 3 -0.55 -10.88 -29.29
C ALA A 3 -0.26 -9.41 -28.94
N ALA A 4 0.82 -8.81 -29.47
CA ALA A 4 1.14 -7.41 -29.19
C ALA A 4 0.16 -6.43 -29.84
N LYS A 5 -0.47 -6.81 -30.97
CA LYS A 5 -1.37 -5.92 -31.73
C LYS A 5 -2.70 -5.63 -31.01
N GLU A 6 -3.04 -6.42 -30.00
CA GLU A 6 -4.23 -6.22 -29.17
C GLU A 6 -3.98 -5.26 -28.00
N ILE A 7 -2.70 -4.96 -27.71
CA ILE A 7 -2.32 -4.11 -26.58
C ILE A 7 -2.53 -2.63 -26.95
N ARG A 8 -3.17 -1.90 -26.04
CA ARG A 8 -3.34 -0.45 -26.13
C ARG A 8 -2.66 0.23 -24.94
N VAL A 9 -1.85 1.25 -25.23
CA VAL A 9 -1.20 2.08 -24.23
C VAL A 9 -2.01 3.36 -24.06
N PHE A 10 -2.64 3.53 -22.90
CA PHE A 10 -3.34 4.76 -22.51
C PHE A 10 -2.36 5.75 -21.90
N PHE A 11 -2.52 7.04 -22.19
CA PHE A 11 -1.67 8.10 -21.68
C PHE A 11 -2.49 9.38 -21.41
N ASN A 12 -1.90 10.35 -20.71
CA ASN A 12 -2.55 11.61 -20.34
C ASN A 12 -3.89 11.40 -19.61
N THR A 13 -3.91 10.51 -18.62
CA THR A 13 -5.11 10.19 -17.85
C THR A 13 -4.74 9.94 -16.40
N THR A 14 -5.65 10.32 -15.50
CA THR A 14 -5.64 9.89 -14.10
C THR A 14 -6.66 8.80 -13.83
N VAL A 15 -7.39 8.34 -14.85
CA VAL A 15 -8.44 7.31 -14.76
C VAL A 15 -8.03 6.08 -15.56
N GLY A 16 -8.10 4.91 -14.91
CA GLY A 16 -7.72 3.64 -15.54
C GLY A 16 -8.56 3.35 -16.79
N ASN A 17 -7.92 2.91 -17.87
CA ASN A 17 -8.54 2.54 -19.16
C ASN A 17 -9.38 3.65 -19.82
N LYS A 18 -9.05 4.92 -19.54
CA LYS A 18 -9.70 6.09 -20.14
C LYS A 18 -8.66 7.04 -20.72
N GLY A 19 -9.08 7.89 -21.66
CA GLY A 19 -8.22 8.88 -22.31
C GLY A 19 -7.65 8.40 -23.65
N PRO A 20 -6.76 9.21 -24.25
CA PRO A 20 -6.07 8.87 -25.49
C PRO A 20 -5.29 7.57 -25.37
N CYS A 21 -5.31 6.74 -26.42
CA CYS A 21 -4.54 5.51 -26.47
C CYS A 21 -3.91 5.27 -27.85
N ILE A 22 -2.77 4.59 -27.87
CA ILE A 22 -2.07 4.16 -29.09
C ILE A 22 -1.91 2.63 -29.03
N ARG A 23 -2.08 1.98 -30.19
CA ARG A 23 -1.83 0.54 -30.34
C ARG A 23 -0.33 0.22 -30.33
N VAL A 24 -0.01 -0.97 -29.85
CA VAL A 24 1.36 -1.48 -29.87
C VAL A 24 1.62 -2.20 -31.20
N GLU A 25 2.66 -1.77 -31.91
CA GLU A 25 3.14 -2.41 -33.15
C GLU A 25 3.76 -3.78 -32.82
N ARG A 26 4.66 -3.80 -31.82
CA ARG A 26 5.30 -5.02 -31.32
C ARG A 26 5.89 -4.84 -29.92
N GLY A 27 5.91 -5.93 -29.16
CA GLY A 27 6.69 -6.06 -27.94
C GLY A 27 8.06 -6.69 -28.21
N VAL A 28 9.08 -6.22 -27.50
CA VAL A 28 10.44 -6.77 -27.49
C VAL A 28 10.74 -7.21 -26.07
N ILE A 29 10.66 -8.52 -25.84
CA ILE A 29 10.99 -9.13 -24.54
C ILE A 29 12.52 -9.24 -24.45
N HIS A 30 13.07 -8.99 -23.26
CA HIS A 30 14.50 -9.15 -23.04
C HIS A 30 14.94 -10.59 -23.36
N GLU A 31 16.01 -10.76 -24.16
CA GLU A 31 16.47 -12.06 -24.67
C GLU A 31 16.80 -13.09 -23.58
N LYS A 32 17.24 -12.61 -22.40
CA LYS A 32 17.58 -13.43 -21.22
C LYS A 32 16.41 -13.68 -20.27
N TYR A 33 15.20 -13.21 -20.59
CA TYR A 33 14.02 -13.46 -19.77
C TYR A 33 13.63 -14.95 -19.84
N LEU A 34 13.51 -15.58 -18.67
CA LEU A 34 13.09 -16.98 -18.54
C LEU A 34 11.83 -17.14 -17.69
N SER A 35 11.78 -16.44 -16.55
CA SER A 35 10.62 -16.40 -15.67
C SER A 35 10.70 -15.17 -14.75
N PRO A 36 9.60 -14.74 -14.11
CA PRO A 36 9.59 -13.58 -13.22
C PRO A 36 10.62 -13.65 -12.08
N TYR A 37 10.97 -14.86 -11.65
CA TYR A 37 11.89 -15.09 -10.53
C TYR A 37 13.36 -15.22 -10.95
N LYS A 38 13.64 -15.34 -12.26
CA LYS A 38 15.01 -15.47 -12.80
C LYS A 38 15.59 -14.14 -13.32
N GLY A 39 14.86 -13.04 -13.13
CA GLY A 39 15.28 -11.70 -13.53
C GLY A 39 15.07 -11.41 -15.01
N TYR A 40 15.60 -10.27 -15.46
CA TYR A 40 15.37 -9.72 -16.80
C TYR A 40 13.89 -9.55 -17.14
N ASP A 41 13.06 -9.32 -16.13
CA ASP A 41 11.62 -9.07 -16.26
C ASP A 41 11.38 -7.64 -16.77
N ILE A 42 11.73 -7.44 -18.04
CA ILE A 42 11.65 -6.17 -18.74
C ILE A 42 11.34 -6.42 -20.21
N ALA A 43 10.48 -5.59 -20.78
CA ALA A 43 10.16 -5.58 -22.19
C ALA A 43 9.97 -4.14 -22.67
N LEU A 44 10.22 -3.92 -23.97
CA LEU A 44 9.94 -2.66 -24.64
C LEU A 44 8.70 -2.81 -25.52
N LEU A 45 7.85 -1.78 -25.55
CA LEU A 45 6.71 -1.70 -26.46
C LEU A 45 6.99 -0.66 -27.53
N LYS A 46 7.03 -1.07 -28.78
CA LYS A 46 7.07 -0.18 -29.95
C LYS A 46 5.63 0.22 -30.26
N LEU A 47 5.33 1.52 -30.21
CA LEU A 47 4.02 2.06 -30.56
C LEU A 47 3.85 2.14 -32.08
N GLU A 48 2.63 1.91 -32.60
CA GLU A 48 2.32 2.08 -34.03
C GLU A 48 2.50 3.53 -34.52
N GLN A 49 2.31 4.49 -33.61
CA GLN A 49 2.45 5.91 -33.89
C GLN A 49 3.24 6.58 -32.76
N ALA A 50 4.00 7.61 -33.11
CA ALA A 50 4.67 8.44 -32.12
C ALA A 50 3.66 9.13 -31.19
N LEU A 51 4.04 9.36 -29.95
CA LEU A 51 3.22 10.17 -29.04
C LEU A 51 3.07 11.61 -29.57
N PRO A 52 1.95 12.29 -29.26
CA PRO A 52 1.82 13.72 -29.51
C PRO A 52 2.98 14.52 -28.90
N LYS A 53 3.20 15.75 -29.39
CA LYS A 53 4.24 16.65 -28.88
C LYS A 53 4.20 16.72 -27.35
N PHE A 54 5.36 16.47 -26.73
CA PHE A 54 5.48 16.45 -25.29
C PHE A 54 5.05 17.77 -24.66
N ASN A 55 4.44 17.66 -23.50
CA ASN A 55 3.90 18.78 -22.74
C ASN A 55 3.96 18.46 -21.24
N ARG A 56 3.37 19.32 -20.41
CA ARG A 56 3.38 19.15 -18.94
C ARG A 56 2.70 17.86 -18.45
N PHE A 57 1.85 17.24 -19.27
CA PHE A 57 1.09 16.04 -18.93
C PHE A 57 1.66 14.76 -19.54
N VAL A 58 2.40 14.86 -20.65
CA VAL A 58 2.99 13.72 -21.35
C VAL A 58 4.44 14.03 -21.68
N ARG A 59 5.36 13.31 -21.03
CA ARG A 59 6.82 13.39 -21.25
C ARG A 59 7.48 12.08 -20.81
N PRO A 60 8.63 11.72 -21.38
CA PRO A 60 9.35 10.53 -20.98
C PRO A 60 9.96 10.66 -19.59
N ILE A 61 10.20 9.51 -18.95
CA ILE A 61 11.04 9.42 -17.74
C ILE A 61 12.50 9.22 -18.14
N CYS A 62 13.43 9.64 -17.28
CA CYS A 62 14.85 9.40 -17.47
C CYS A 62 15.20 7.93 -17.22
N LEU A 63 16.13 7.39 -18.02
CA LEU A 63 16.76 6.11 -17.71
C LEU A 63 17.95 6.35 -16.77
N PRO A 64 18.17 5.47 -15.78
CA PRO A 64 19.31 5.57 -14.89
C PRO A 64 20.62 5.34 -15.65
N ARG A 65 21.72 5.94 -15.18
CA ARG A 65 23.06 5.63 -15.72
C ARG A 65 23.50 4.24 -15.26
N LYS A 66 24.39 3.58 -16.02
CA LYS A 66 24.84 2.19 -15.79
C LYS A 66 25.33 1.89 -14.36
N TYR A 67 25.85 2.88 -13.66
CA TYR A 67 26.38 2.75 -12.29
C TYR A 67 25.69 3.70 -11.29
N GLU A 68 24.55 4.27 -11.67
CA GLU A 68 23.77 5.09 -10.76
C GLU A 68 23.14 4.17 -9.71
N ARG A 69 23.73 4.17 -8.51
CA ARG A 69 23.20 3.45 -7.37
C ARG A 69 22.02 4.24 -6.80
N THR A 70 20.88 3.58 -6.78
CA THR A 70 19.64 4.05 -6.15
C THR A 70 19.35 3.23 -4.88
N ASP A 71 20.39 2.71 -4.25
CA ASP A 71 20.31 1.77 -3.13
C ASP A 71 19.83 2.42 -1.84
N GLU A 72 19.90 3.75 -1.73
CA GLU A 72 19.28 4.49 -0.63
C GLU A 72 18.70 5.82 -1.13
N GLY A 73 17.43 6.07 -0.81
CA GLY A 73 16.75 7.32 -1.16
C GLY A 73 15.24 7.20 -1.28
N PRO A 74 14.54 8.34 -1.31
CA PRO A 74 13.10 8.35 -1.50
C PRO A 74 12.74 7.87 -2.90
N MET A 75 11.68 7.08 -2.98
CA MET A 75 11.12 6.56 -4.22
C MET A 75 9.62 6.84 -4.27
N LEU A 76 9.08 6.96 -5.49
CA LEU A 76 7.66 7.09 -5.75
C LEU A 76 7.18 5.88 -6.55
N LEU A 77 6.26 5.11 -5.98
CA LEU A 77 5.47 4.15 -6.74
C LEU A 77 4.18 4.83 -7.19
N ALA A 78 3.83 4.68 -8.45
CA ALA A 78 2.56 5.18 -8.99
C ALA A 78 1.93 4.15 -9.91
N GLY A 79 0.61 4.05 -9.89
CA GLY A 79 -0.11 3.15 -10.79
C GLY A 79 -1.58 2.99 -10.45
N TYR A 80 -2.21 2.11 -11.22
CA TYR A 80 -3.63 1.75 -11.07
C TYR A 80 -3.79 0.37 -10.43
N GLY A 81 -2.75 -0.16 -9.76
CA GLY A 81 -2.74 -1.51 -9.22
C GLY A 81 -3.79 -1.75 -8.13
N THR A 82 -4.13 -3.02 -7.89
CA THR A 82 -5.07 -3.41 -6.84
C THR A 82 -4.60 -2.95 -5.47
N THR A 83 -5.46 -2.28 -4.70
CA THR A 83 -5.07 -1.75 -3.37
C THR A 83 -5.28 -2.74 -2.23
N ASN A 84 -6.00 -3.83 -2.47
CA ASN A 84 -6.35 -4.83 -1.47
C ASN A 84 -6.43 -6.22 -2.12
N PHE A 85 -6.30 -7.28 -1.32
CA PHE A 85 -6.48 -8.69 -1.74
C PHE A 85 -7.85 -9.02 -2.37
N LYS A 86 -8.83 -8.11 -2.30
CA LYS A 86 -10.14 -8.26 -2.95
C LYS A 86 -10.15 -7.85 -4.44
N ASN A 87 -8.98 -7.69 -5.06
CA ASN A 87 -8.81 -7.33 -6.47
C ASN A 87 -9.56 -6.06 -6.92
N LYS A 88 -9.82 -5.13 -5.99
CA LYS A 88 -10.42 -3.84 -6.35
C LYS A 88 -9.34 -2.94 -6.92
N VAL A 89 -9.54 -2.54 -8.18
CA VAL A 89 -8.70 -1.59 -8.90
C VAL A 89 -9.23 -0.19 -8.62
N PRO A 90 -8.40 0.75 -8.13
CA PRO A 90 -8.81 2.12 -7.95
C PRO A 90 -9.15 2.75 -9.31
N ARG A 91 -10.24 3.53 -9.36
CA ARG A 91 -10.64 4.22 -10.60
C ARG A 91 -9.59 5.24 -11.03
N HIS A 92 -8.98 5.89 -10.05
CA HIS A 92 -7.97 6.91 -10.25
C HIS A 92 -6.57 6.38 -9.94
N ILE A 93 -5.55 7.01 -10.54
CA ILE A 93 -4.15 6.70 -10.27
C ILE A 93 -3.86 6.93 -8.79
N MET A 94 -3.11 6.01 -8.20
CA MET A 94 -2.63 6.10 -6.83
C MET A 94 -1.12 6.26 -6.84
N TYR A 95 -0.58 6.85 -5.77
CA TYR A 95 0.85 6.93 -5.55
C TYR A 95 1.21 6.64 -4.09
N TYR A 96 2.42 6.12 -3.89
CA TYR A 96 2.97 5.77 -2.59
C TYR A 96 4.44 6.13 -2.54
N PHE A 97 4.83 6.90 -1.52
CA PHE A 97 6.23 7.19 -1.26
C PHE A 97 6.84 6.04 -0.47
N THR A 98 7.99 5.55 -0.91
CA THR A 98 8.76 4.52 -0.21
C THR A 98 10.23 4.95 -0.11
N ASN A 99 11.08 4.14 0.51
CA ASN A 99 12.52 4.31 0.44
C ASN A 99 13.16 3.07 -0.20
N ALA A 100 14.15 3.29 -1.06
CA ALA A 100 15.02 2.23 -1.54
C ALA A 100 15.79 1.60 -0.37
N LEU A 101 16.05 0.31 -0.50
CA LEU A 101 16.87 -0.46 0.43
C LEU A 101 18.12 -0.95 -0.27
N THR A 102 19.22 -0.99 0.49
CA THR A 102 20.41 -1.72 0.08
C THR A 102 20.09 -3.21 -0.09
N GLU A 103 20.85 -3.88 -0.96
CA GLU A 103 20.72 -5.33 -1.20
C GLU A 103 20.80 -6.12 0.12
N GLU A 104 21.73 -5.75 1.01
CA GLU A 104 21.88 -6.35 2.33
C GLU A 104 20.61 -6.20 3.20
N LYS A 105 20.04 -4.99 3.27
CA LYS A 105 18.81 -4.73 4.05
C LYS A 105 17.64 -5.52 3.45
N CYS A 106 17.58 -5.62 2.13
CA CYS A 106 16.55 -6.37 1.45
C CYS A 106 16.64 -7.87 1.70
N ASP A 107 17.82 -8.46 1.53
CA ASP A 107 18.03 -9.90 1.75
C ASP A 107 17.70 -10.30 3.19
N LYS A 108 18.12 -9.50 4.18
CA LYS A 108 17.77 -9.72 5.58
C LYS A 108 16.25 -9.70 5.80
N ALA A 109 15.54 -8.76 5.16
CA ALA A 109 14.09 -8.66 5.26
C ALA A 109 13.37 -9.82 4.55
N LEU A 110 13.85 -10.23 3.38
CA LEU A 110 13.26 -11.31 2.59
C LEU A 110 13.45 -12.67 3.26
N VAL A 111 14.68 -13.02 3.67
CA VAL A 111 14.97 -14.32 4.30
C VAL A 111 14.16 -14.51 5.59
N LYS A 112 13.89 -13.43 6.32
CA LYS A 112 13.03 -13.47 7.52
C LYS A 112 11.62 -13.99 7.23
N HIS A 113 11.08 -13.71 6.05
CA HIS A 113 9.70 -14.03 5.69
C HIS A 113 9.58 -15.15 4.62
N TRP A 114 10.60 -15.33 3.78
CA TRP A 114 10.72 -16.32 2.72
C TRP A 114 12.14 -16.92 2.70
N PRO A 115 12.44 -17.92 3.53
CA PRO A 115 13.79 -18.47 3.71
C PRO A 115 14.44 -19.04 2.44
N SER A 116 13.63 -19.44 1.46
CA SER A 116 14.09 -19.98 0.17
C SER A 116 14.43 -18.91 -0.87
N LEU A 117 14.09 -17.64 -0.62
CA LEU A 117 14.33 -16.53 -1.56
C LEU A 117 15.60 -15.78 -1.14
N ARG A 118 16.65 -15.87 -1.96
CA ARG A 118 17.84 -15.02 -1.86
C ARG A 118 17.95 -14.17 -3.11
N LEU A 119 18.03 -12.85 -2.96
CA LEU A 119 18.31 -11.98 -4.08
C LEU A 119 19.82 -12.02 -4.34
N SER A 120 20.31 -13.10 -4.93
CA SER A 120 21.72 -13.22 -5.31
C SER A 120 22.07 -12.39 -6.56
N SER A 121 21.39 -11.26 -6.78
CA SER A 121 21.63 -10.46 -7.97
C SER A 121 21.26 -8.99 -7.79
N SER A 122 22.24 -8.15 -8.14
CA SER A 122 22.17 -6.70 -8.41
C SER A 122 21.17 -6.27 -9.51
N LYS A 123 20.18 -7.10 -9.84
CA LYS A 123 19.19 -6.92 -10.91
C LYS A 123 17.82 -6.49 -10.37
N VAL A 124 17.63 -6.47 -9.05
CA VAL A 124 16.37 -6.10 -8.40
C VAL A 124 16.64 -4.96 -7.42
N LEU A 125 15.76 -3.96 -7.43
CA LEU A 125 15.73 -2.91 -6.42
C LEU A 125 14.66 -3.24 -5.40
N CYS A 126 15.02 -3.18 -4.13
CA CYS A 126 14.07 -3.33 -3.05
C CYS A 126 13.68 -1.98 -2.50
N SER A 127 12.42 -1.87 -2.09
CA SER A 127 11.96 -0.71 -1.37
C SER A 127 11.04 -1.13 -0.25
N TRP A 128 11.18 -0.46 0.88
CA TRP A 128 10.40 -0.78 2.06
C TRP A 128 10.36 0.44 2.96
N ASN A 129 9.18 0.68 3.53
CA ASN A 129 9.02 1.68 4.57
C ASN A 129 8.28 1.07 5.75
N PRO A 130 9.01 0.44 6.69
CA PRO A 130 8.40 -0.02 7.92
C PRO A 130 7.92 1.20 8.71
N HIS A 131 6.70 1.15 9.21
CA HIS A 131 6.15 2.14 10.15
C HIS A 131 5.98 3.56 9.60
N GLN A 132 5.83 3.72 8.28
CA GLN A 132 5.63 5.02 7.65
C GLN A 132 4.41 5.79 8.20
N LEU A 133 3.46 5.06 8.78
CA LEU A 133 2.34 5.61 9.51
C LEU A 133 2.40 5.02 10.92
N ALA A 134 3.36 5.49 11.74
CA ALA A 134 3.53 5.03 13.13
C ALA A 134 2.25 5.23 13.97
N TRP A 135 1.35 6.11 13.53
CA TRP A 135 0.03 6.31 14.09
C TRP A 135 -1.02 5.32 13.57
N MET A 136 -0.80 4.63 12.45
CA MET A 136 -1.82 3.75 11.86
C MET A 136 -2.03 2.52 12.73
N VAL A 137 -3.30 2.24 12.99
CA VAL A 137 -3.76 1.04 13.70
C VAL A 137 -4.91 0.41 12.94
N GLN A 138 -5.13 -0.89 13.17
CA GLN A 138 -6.31 -1.58 12.65
C GLN A 138 -7.34 -1.71 13.77
N VAL A 139 -8.54 -1.19 13.54
CA VAL A 139 -9.69 -1.33 14.43
C VAL A 139 -10.44 -2.59 14.01
N VAL A 140 -10.60 -3.52 14.94
CA VAL A 140 -11.28 -4.81 14.73
C VAL A 140 -12.54 -4.80 15.56
N THR A 141 -13.70 -5.00 14.92
CA THR A 141 -14.98 -5.11 15.60
C THR A 141 -15.53 -6.52 15.44
N ILE A 142 -15.93 -7.12 16.56
CA ILE A 142 -16.39 -8.51 16.64
C ILE A 142 -17.80 -8.51 17.22
N SER A 143 -18.79 -8.91 16.43
CA SER A 143 -20.17 -9.07 16.92
C SER A 143 -20.32 -10.32 17.79
N LEU A 144 -21.37 -10.39 18.63
CA LEU A 144 -21.73 -11.61 19.37
C LEU A 144 -21.91 -12.86 18.49
N ARG A 145 -22.32 -12.69 17.23
CA ARG A 145 -22.48 -13.78 16.27
C ARG A 145 -21.18 -14.17 15.57
N GLY A 146 -20.03 -13.71 16.06
CA GLY A 146 -18.70 -14.00 15.51
C GLY A 146 -18.36 -13.24 14.21
N LYS A 147 -19.25 -12.36 13.70
CA LYS A 147 -18.92 -11.53 12.54
C LYS A 147 -17.82 -10.53 12.88
N VAL A 148 -16.72 -10.58 12.14
CA VAL A 148 -15.57 -9.67 12.27
C VAL A 148 -15.60 -8.61 11.17
N SER A 149 -15.33 -7.36 11.53
CA SER A 149 -15.10 -6.26 10.60
C SER A 149 -13.79 -5.55 10.92
N TYR A 150 -13.15 -5.01 9.89
CA TYR A 150 -11.85 -4.36 9.96
C TYR A 150 -11.95 -2.95 9.43
N CYS A 151 -11.38 -2.02 10.18
CA CYS A 151 -11.25 -0.61 9.84
C CYS A 151 -9.83 -0.11 10.13
N GLY A 152 -9.52 1.08 9.61
CA GLY A 152 -8.31 1.82 10.00
C GLY A 152 -8.57 2.76 11.17
N GLY A 153 -7.51 3.14 11.86
CA GLY A 153 -7.50 4.23 12.82
C GLY A 153 -6.13 4.89 12.91
N SER A 154 -6.07 5.99 13.66
CA SER A 154 -4.86 6.78 13.88
C SER A 154 -4.66 7.06 15.37
N ILE A 155 -3.48 6.81 15.91
CA ILE A 155 -3.09 7.17 17.27
C ILE A 155 -3.01 8.70 17.37
N LEU A 156 -3.84 9.31 18.23
CA LEU A 156 -3.75 10.74 18.57
C LEU A 156 -2.84 10.98 19.77
N ASN A 157 -2.87 10.07 20.74
CA ASN A 157 -1.98 10.06 21.90
C ASN A 157 -1.95 8.64 22.50
N ARG A 158 -1.23 8.45 23.61
CA ARG A 158 -1.04 7.14 24.28
C ARG A 158 -2.33 6.39 24.58
N ASN A 159 -3.48 7.07 24.65
CA ASN A 159 -4.74 6.50 25.13
C ASN A 159 -5.91 6.73 24.17
N VAL A 160 -5.72 7.45 23.06
CA VAL A 160 -6.80 7.86 22.15
C VAL A 160 -6.46 7.49 20.70
N ILE A 161 -7.40 6.80 20.05
CA ILE A 161 -7.38 6.46 18.62
C ILE A 161 -8.51 7.21 17.91
N LEU A 162 -8.20 7.84 16.78
CA LEU A 162 -9.16 8.38 15.83
C LEU A 162 -9.59 7.30 14.82
N THR A 163 -10.87 7.18 14.54
CA THR A 163 -11.41 6.31 13.48
C THR A 163 -12.71 6.89 12.90
N ALA A 164 -13.32 6.20 11.93
CA ALA A 164 -14.62 6.58 11.40
C ALA A 164 -15.74 6.13 12.34
N ALA A 165 -16.79 6.93 12.47
CA ALA A 165 -17.95 6.60 13.30
C ALA A 165 -18.66 5.32 12.82
N HIS A 166 -18.80 5.13 11.51
CA HIS A 166 -19.42 3.93 10.95
C HIS A 166 -18.64 2.65 11.22
N CYS A 167 -17.34 2.74 11.56
CA CYS A 167 -16.53 1.59 11.97
C CYS A 167 -16.94 1.04 13.34
N VAL A 168 -17.58 1.88 14.18
CA VAL A 168 -17.88 1.56 15.58
C VAL A 168 -19.35 1.77 15.96
N MET A 169 -20.20 2.28 15.05
CA MET A 169 -21.62 2.47 15.30
C MET A 169 -22.52 1.37 14.77
N ASN A 170 -23.22 0.73 15.70
CA ASN A 170 -24.66 0.54 15.66
C ASN A 170 -25.24 1.13 16.96
N ARG A 171 -26.46 1.69 16.94
CA ARG A 171 -27.00 2.65 17.93
C ARG A 171 -27.16 2.19 19.40
N SER A 172 -26.59 1.07 19.84
CA SER A 172 -26.34 0.81 21.26
C SER A 172 -24.84 0.63 21.48
N MET A 173 -24.24 1.56 22.23
CA MET A 173 -22.86 1.45 22.67
C MET A 173 -22.69 0.13 23.45
N PHE A 174 -21.83 -0.75 22.96
CA PHE A 174 -21.20 -1.88 23.68
C PHE A 174 -21.98 -3.14 24.07
N ASP A 175 -23.30 -3.23 23.92
CA ASP A 175 -23.98 -4.47 24.39
C ASP A 175 -23.78 -5.71 23.50
N ASN A 176 -23.23 -5.56 22.27
CA ASN A 176 -23.17 -6.70 21.35
C ASN A 176 -21.87 -6.81 20.52
N TRP A 177 -20.89 -5.93 20.73
CA TRP A 177 -19.67 -5.92 19.92
C TRP A 177 -18.42 -5.63 20.76
N LYS A 178 -17.42 -6.50 20.63
CA LYS A 178 -16.07 -6.28 21.18
C LYS A 178 -15.24 -5.50 20.18
N ILE A 179 -14.58 -4.42 20.63
CA ILE A 179 -13.73 -3.58 19.78
C ILE A 179 -12.28 -3.72 20.25
N LEU A 180 -11.41 -4.12 19.34
CA LEU A 180 -9.98 -4.29 19.55
C LEU A 180 -9.20 -3.34 18.62
N VAL A 181 -8.02 -2.95 19.04
CA VAL A 181 -7.08 -2.18 18.23
C VAL A 181 -5.79 -2.99 18.10
N HIS A 182 -5.47 -3.40 16.88
CA HIS A 182 -4.16 -3.94 16.51
C HIS A 182 -3.21 -2.77 16.28
N TYR A 183 -2.07 -2.79 16.96
CA TYR A 183 -1.07 -1.72 16.89
C TYR A 183 0.34 -2.29 16.78
N ASN A 184 1.32 -1.46 16.40
CA ASN A 184 2.74 -1.83 16.35
C ASN A 184 3.02 -3.12 15.53
N THR A 185 2.28 -3.29 14.43
CA THR A 185 2.42 -4.42 13.52
C THR A 185 2.05 -4.00 12.10
N THR A 186 2.76 -4.56 11.11
CA THR A 186 2.39 -4.46 9.70
C THR A 186 1.57 -5.67 9.23
N ASN A 187 1.34 -6.65 10.10
CA ASN A 187 0.56 -7.85 9.80
C ASN A 187 -0.89 -7.69 10.29
N LEU A 188 -1.85 -7.88 9.38
CA LEU A 188 -3.28 -7.75 9.66
C LEU A 188 -3.85 -8.79 10.65
N PHE A 189 -3.11 -9.86 10.94
CA PHE A 189 -3.58 -10.99 11.76
C PHE A 189 -2.64 -11.34 12.90
N ARG A 190 -1.49 -10.66 13.03
CA ARG A 190 -0.49 -10.93 14.07
C ARG A 190 -0.03 -9.61 14.68
N GLY A 191 0.20 -9.61 15.99
CA GLY A 191 0.69 -8.44 16.73
C GLY A 191 -0.11 -8.20 18.01
N PRO A 192 0.27 -7.19 18.80
CA PRO A 192 -0.43 -6.88 20.03
C PRO A 192 -1.81 -6.27 19.73
N MET A 193 -2.79 -6.65 20.55
CA MET A 193 -4.15 -6.14 20.53
C MET A 193 -4.47 -5.48 21.85
N ILE A 194 -5.19 -4.36 21.81
CA ILE A 194 -5.72 -3.71 23.01
C ILE A 194 -7.22 -3.50 22.87
N GLU A 195 -7.95 -3.77 23.95
CA GLU A 195 -9.39 -3.59 23.99
C GLU A 195 -9.76 -2.12 24.21
N VAL A 196 -10.76 -1.66 23.47
CA VAL A 196 -11.32 -0.31 23.61
C VAL A 196 -12.20 -0.26 24.85
N LYS A 197 -11.93 0.71 25.72
CA LYS A 197 -12.74 1.01 26.90
C LYS A 197 -14.01 1.77 26.57
N ARG A 198 -13.88 2.76 25.69
CA ARG A 198 -14.94 3.73 25.38
C ARG A 198 -14.78 4.23 23.97
N GLY A 199 -15.90 4.32 23.24
CA GLY A 199 -15.98 4.90 21.92
C GLY A 199 -16.82 6.17 21.97
N ILE A 200 -16.26 7.30 21.60
CA ILE A 200 -16.95 8.59 21.54
C ILE A 200 -17.23 8.88 20.08
N VAL A 201 -18.48 8.72 19.67
CA VAL A 201 -18.90 9.03 18.31
C VAL A 201 -19.34 10.48 18.24
N HIS A 202 -18.99 11.18 17.18
CA HIS A 202 -19.38 12.57 17.01
C HIS A 202 -20.91 12.74 17.07
N LYS A 203 -21.38 13.66 17.91
CA LYS A 203 -22.82 13.87 18.20
C LYS A 203 -23.70 14.17 16.98
N ARG A 204 -23.11 14.73 15.92
CA ARG A 204 -23.79 15.03 14.64
C ARG A 204 -23.64 13.91 13.60
N PHE A 205 -23.09 12.75 13.97
CA PHE A 205 -22.97 11.65 13.04
C PHE A 205 -24.35 11.19 12.59
N GLU A 206 -24.62 11.38 11.31
CA GLU A 206 -25.73 10.78 10.61
C GLU A 206 -25.13 9.82 9.57
N ARG A 207 -25.44 8.52 9.71
CA ARG A 207 -25.00 7.38 8.85
C ARG A 207 -24.05 7.76 7.70
N ALA A 208 -22.80 7.27 7.73
CA ALA A 208 -21.68 7.26 6.75
C ALA A 208 -21.65 8.26 5.57
N VAL A 209 -22.77 8.52 4.90
CA VAL A 209 -22.96 9.39 3.73
C VAL A 209 -23.40 10.83 4.06
N LYS A 210 -23.88 11.13 5.28
CA LYS A 210 -24.36 12.49 5.64
C LYS A 210 -23.34 13.37 6.39
N GLY A 211 -22.12 12.89 6.58
CA GLY A 211 -21.03 13.63 7.20
C GLY A 211 -20.84 13.35 8.70
N TYR A 212 -19.83 14.00 9.29
CA TYR A 212 -19.40 13.79 10.68
C TYR A 212 -19.08 12.34 11.05
N ASP A 213 -18.54 11.59 10.09
CA ASP A 213 -18.14 10.19 10.22
C ASP A 213 -16.80 10.05 10.96
N ILE A 214 -16.79 10.49 12.23
CA ILE A 214 -15.61 10.56 13.08
C ILE A 214 -15.94 10.04 14.48
N ALA A 215 -15.06 9.21 15.02
CA ALA A 215 -15.13 8.69 16.37
C ALA A 215 -13.74 8.62 17.02
N LEU A 216 -13.72 8.74 18.33
CA LEU A 216 -12.54 8.54 19.17
C LEU A 216 -12.70 7.24 19.96
N LEU A 217 -11.65 6.45 20.08
CA LEU A 217 -11.61 5.24 20.89
C LEU A 217 -10.58 5.43 21.99
N GLU A 218 -11.02 5.26 23.23
CA GLU A 218 -10.17 5.31 24.41
C GLU A 218 -9.71 3.90 24.77
N VAL A 219 -8.40 3.75 24.98
CA VAL A 219 -7.74 2.51 25.39
C VAL A 219 -6.97 2.72 26.70
N ARG A 220 -6.49 1.64 27.33
CA ARG A 220 -5.74 1.74 28.60
C ARG A 220 -4.46 2.54 28.45
N HIS A 221 -3.57 2.11 27.55
CA HIS A 221 -2.31 2.75 27.22
C HIS A 221 -1.66 1.95 26.07
N ILE A 222 -1.27 2.61 24.99
CA ILE A 222 -0.50 2.03 23.90
C ILE A 222 0.98 2.17 24.25
N THR A 223 1.64 1.05 24.49
CA THR A 223 3.09 1.03 24.67
C THR A 223 3.76 1.18 23.31
N SER A 224 4.49 2.29 23.14
CA SER A 224 5.27 2.58 21.93
C SER A 224 6.56 1.75 21.80
N THR A 225 6.73 0.70 22.62
CA THR A 225 7.90 -0.16 22.53
C THR A 225 7.79 -1.05 21.30
N VAL A 226 8.41 -0.58 20.23
CA VAL A 226 8.65 -1.33 19.00
C VAL A 226 9.41 -2.60 19.37
N THR A 227 8.77 -3.77 19.24
CA THR A 227 9.51 -5.03 19.22
C THR A 227 10.30 -5.08 17.91
N GLY A 228 11.54 -4.56 17.93
CA GLY A 228 12.48 -4.71 16.81
C GLY A 228 13.35 -3.51 16.44
N VAL A 229 13.22 -2.35 17.10
CA VAL A 229 14.17 -1.24 16.91
C VAL A 229 14.89 -0.99 18.23
N SER A 230 16.11 -1.51 18.32
CA SER A 230 17.08 -1.06 19.30
C SER A 230 17.30 0.43 19.07
N SER A 231 16.80 1.25 19.99
CA SER A 231 17.23 2.63 20.13
C SER A 231 18.69 2.61 20.55
N LYS A 232 19.62 2.62 19.59
CA LYS A 232 20.98 3.05 19.89
C LYS A 232 20.94 4.57 20.03
N LYS A 233 21.13 5.00 21.28
CA LYS A 233 21.60 6.34 21.64
C LYS A 233 22.94 6.60 20.97
#